data_AF-A0A087T441-F1
#
_entry.id   AF-A0A087T441-F1
#
_cell.length_a   1.000
_cell.length_b   1.000
_cell.length_c   1.000
_cell.angle_alpha   90.00
_cell.angle_beta   90.00
_cell.angle_gamma   90.00
#
_symmetry.space_group_name_H-M   'P 1'
#
loop_
_entity.id
_entity.type
_entity.pdbx_description
1 polymer ?
#
loop_
_entity_poly.entity_id
_entity_poly.type
_entity_poly.pdbx_seq_one_letter_code
_entity_poly.pdbx_strand_id
1 'polypeptide(L)'
;MSCDHITKGTDGTSLVNYMKSNKVKGLTGVVHFDGQGFRSSFGLDIMQLTTKGLKKIGAVLPGHDINITDIFETEDISENQFEHKKYIIT
;
A
#
# COMPACT_ATOMS: atom_id res chain seq x y z
N MET A 1 34.54 -13.08 -3.52
CA MET A 1 34.24 -12.09 -4.58
C MET A 1 35.11 -10.88 -4.30
N SER A 2 36.00 -10.51 -5.21
CA SER A 2 36.79 -9.27 -5.11
C SER A 2 36.18 -8.23 -6.05
N CYS A 3 36.11 -6.98 -5.61
CA CYS A 3 35.68 -5.85 -6.45
C CYS A 3 36.74 -5.45 -7.49
N ASP A 4 37.96 -5.96 -7.37
CA ASP A 4 39.08 -5.67 -8.28
C ASP A 4 39.01 -6.51 -9.58
N HIS A 5 38.11 -7.49 -9.63
CA HIS A 5 37.88 -8.34 -10.80
C HIS A 5 36.45 -8.20 -11.30
N ILE A 6 36.30 -7.93 -12.60
CA ILE A 6 35.00 -7.89 -13.29
C ILE A 6 34.58 -9.32 -13.63
N THR A 7 34.32 -10.14 -12.60
CA THR A 7 33.75 -11.48 -12.78
C THR A 7 32.27 -11.45 -12.42
N LYS A 8 31.42 -11.85 -13.37
CA LYS A 8 29.98 -12.01 -13.14
C LYS A 8 29.74 -13.36 -12.44
N GLY A 9 28.79 -13.38 -11.50
CA GLY A 9 28.32 -14.65 -10.92
C GLY A 9 27.70 -15.54 -11.99
N THR A 10 28.00 -16.83 -11.96
CA THR A 10 27.57 -17.82 -12.97
C THR A 10 26.05 -17.99 -13.02
N ASP A 11 25.40 -17.94 -11.86
CA ASP A 11 23.96 -18.25 -11.73
C ASP A 11 23.09 -17.01 -11.49
N GLY A 12 23.67 -15.80 -11.62
CA GLY A 12 22.97 -14.55 -11.33
C GLY A 12 21.73 -14.35 -12.19
N THR A 13 21.78 -14.75 -13.47
CA THR A 13 20.64 -14.67 -14.39
C THR A 13 19.48 -15.55 -13.92
N SER A 14 19.77 -16.80 -13.55
CA SER A 14 18.76 -17.75 -13.07
C SER A 14 18.12 -17.27 -11.78
N LEU A 15 18.92 -16.77 -10.84
CA LEU A 15 18.43 -16.24 -9.57
C LEU A 15 17.53 -15.01 -9.78
N VAL A 16 17.93 -14.05 -10.62
CA VAL A 16 17.12 -12.86 -10.91
C VAL A 16 15.81 -13.23 -11.62
N ASN A 17 15.85 -14.19 -12.54
CA ASN A 17 14.63 -14.68 -13.19
C ASN A 17 13.69 -15.35 -12.19
N TYR A 18 14.22 -16.18 -11.29
CA TYR A 18 13.43 -16.78 -10.20
C TYR A 18 12.81 -15.70 -9.30
N MET A 19 13.59 -14.69 -8.89
CA MET A 19 13.06 -13.60 -8.06
C MET A 19 11.93 -12.83 -8.75
N LYS A 20 12.03 -12.61 -10.07
CA LYS A 20 11.00 -11.89 -10.83
C LYS A 20 9.71 -12.70 -11.02
N SER A 21 9.82 -13.99 -11.35
CA SER A 21 8.65 -14.82 -11.68
C SER A 21 7.83 -15.25 -10.47
N ASN A 22 8.44 -15.34 -9.29
CA ASN A 22 7.77 -15.85 -8.11
C ASN A 22 6.86 -14.80 -7.44
N LYS A 23 5.86 -15.30 -6.73
CA LYS A 23 4.98 -14.51 -5.86
C LYS A 23 5.15 -14.97 -4.44
N VAL A 24 5.35 -14.03 -3.53
CA VAL A 24 5.53 -14.32 -2.10
C VAL A 24 4.56 -13.47 -1.30
N LYS A 25 3.95 -14.04 -0.25
CA LYS A 25 3.13 -13.29 0.70
C LYS A 25 4.03 -12.68 1.76
N GLY A 26 4.14 -11.36 1.80
CA GLY A 26 4.89 -10.61 2.79
C GLY A 26 4.00 -9.74 3.69
N LEU A 27 4.64 -8.89 4.49
CA LEU A 27 3.93 -7.95 5.40
C LEU A 27 3.08 -6.92 4.65
N THR A 28 3.49 -6.57 3.43
CA THR A 28 2.78 -5.61 2.55
C THR A 28 1.84 -6.31 1.57
N GLY A 29 1.40 -7.52 1.88
CA GLY A 29 0.59 -8.35 1.00
C GLY A 29 1.42 -9.13 -0.02
N VAL A 30 0.85 -9.37 -1.21
CA VAL A 30 1.54 -10.10 -2.27
C VAL A 30 2.69 -9.26 -2.83
N VAL A 31 3.88 -9.85 -2.88
CA VAL A 31 5.08 -9.29 -3.51
C VAL A 31 5.28 -10.02 -4.83
N HIS A 32 5.24 -9.27 -5.93
CA HIS A 32 5.43 -9.76 -7.28
C HIS A 32 6.12 -8.68 -8.11
N PHE A 33 7.00 -9.09 -9.02
CA PHE A 33 7.72 -8.19 -9.90
C PHE A 33 7.32 -8.45 -11.35
N ASP A 34 7.31 -7.39 -12.17
CA ASP A 34 7.15 -7.54 -13.61
C ASP A 34 8.43 -8.04 -14.29
N GLY A 35 8.37 -8.19 -15.62
CA GLY A 35 9.51 -8.69 -16.41
C GLY A 35 10.77 -7.83 -16.31
N GLN A 36 10.62 -6.54 -16.00
CA GLN A 36 11.72 -5.59 -15.80
C GLN A 36 12.26 -5.61 -14.37
N GLY A 37 11.55 -6.24 -13.43
CA GLY A 37 11.94 -6.36 -12.03
C GLY A 37 11.34 -5.26 -11.13
N PHE A 38 10.33 -4.51 -11.59
CA PHE A 38 9.64 -3.55 -10.75
C PHE A 38 8.45 -4.19 -10.05
N ARG A 39 8.23 -3.78 -8.80
CA ARG A 39 7.00 -4.14 -8.06
C ARG A 39 5.89 -3.18 -8.50
N SER A 40 5.32 -3.42 -9.68
CA SER A 40 4.31 -2.56 -10.30
C SER A 40 2.86 -2.95 -9.97
N SER A 41 2.63 -4.16 -9.46
CA SER A 41 1.32 -4.66 -9.05
C SER A 41 1.27 -4.85 -7.53
N PHE A 42 0.77 -3.85 -6.81
CA PHE A 42 0.57 -3.90 -5.36
C PHE A 42 -0.71 -3.17 -4.93
N GLY A 43 -1.30 -3.60 -3.81
CA GLY A 43 -2.45 -2.94 -3.22
C GLY A 43 -2.03 -1.81 -2.30
N LEU A 44 -2.86 -0.78 -2.20
CA LEU A 44 -2.67 0.36 -1.30
C LEU A 44 -3.86 0.47 -0.36
N ASP A 45 -3.57 0.69 0.92
CA ASP A 45 -4.58 0.98 1.93
C ASP A 45 -4.79 2.50 2.01
N ILE A 46 -6.05 2.93 1.96
CA ILE A 46 -6.43 4.33 2.11
C ILE A 46 -6.71 4.57 3.58
N MET A 47 -5.99 5.50 4.17
CA MET A 47 -6.05 5.83 5.59
C MET A 47 -6.57 7.26 5.79
N GLN A 48 -7.38 7.46 6.83
CA GLN A 48 -7.87 8.76 7.27
C GLN A 48 -7.36 9.03 8.69
N LEU A 49 -6.88 10.25 8.93
CA LEU A 49 -6.58 10.72 10.28
C LEU A 49 -7.87 11.23 10.93
N THR A 50 -8.22 10.66 12.08
CA THR A 50 -9.37 11.05 12.90
C THR A 50 -8.90 11.54 14.27
N THR A 51 -9.82 12.09 15.08
CA THR A 51 -9.54 12.48 16.48
C THR A 51 -9.11 11.28 17.34
N LYS A 52 -9.52 10.07 16.98
CA LYS A 52 -9.15 8.81 17.65
C LYS A 52 -7.88 8.18 17.07
N GLY A 53 -7.33 8.73 15.98
CA GLY A 53 -6.12 8.25 15.31
C GLY A 53 -6.33 7.85 13.84
N LEU A 54 -5.35 7.14 13.28
CA LEU A 54 -5.35 6.68 11.90
C LEU A 54 -6.30 5.48 11.73
N LYS A 55 -7.27 5.62 10.82
CA LYS A 55 -8.28 4.59 10.48
C LYS A 55 -8.18 4.24 9.00
N LYS A 56 -8.27 2.95 8.66
CA LYS A 56 -8.38 2.51 7.26
C LYS A 56 -9.80 2.75 6.76
N ILE A 57 -9.94 3.43 5.62
CA ILE A 57 -11.24 3.79 5.02
C ILE A 57 -11.48 3.14 3.66
N GLY A 58 -10.47 2.48 3.09
CA GLY A 58 -10.60 1.85 1.80
C GLY A 58 -9.30 1.19 1.32
N ALA A 59 -9.33 0.73 0.09
CA ALA A 59 -8.17 0.17 -0.58
C ALA A 59 -8.22 0.41 -2.11
N VAL A 60 -7.04 0.42 -2.72
CA VAL A 60 -6.85 0.38 -4.17
C VAL A 60 -6.16 -0.93 -4.50
N LEU A 61 -6.78 -1.76 -5.32
CA LEU A 61 -6.16 -2.98 -5.82
C LEU A 61 -5.46 -2.71 -7.17
N PRO A 62 -4.42 -3.47 -7.54
CA PRO A 62 -3.74 -3.27 -8.81
C PRO A 62 -4.72 -3.33 -9.98
N GLY A 63 -4.72 -2.32 -10.84
CA GLY A 63 -5.59 -2.25 -12.02
C GLY A 63 -7.09 -2.05 -11.70
N HIS A 64 -7.44 -1.71 -10.47
CA HIS A 64 -8.80 -1.40 -10.06
C HIS A 64 -8.89 0.05 -9.58
N ASP A 65 -10.10 0.60 -9.65
CA ASP A 65 -10.39 1.91 -9.07
C ASP A 65 -10.39 1.87 -7.54
N ILE A 66 -10.45 3.06 -6.94
CA ILE A 66 -10.53 3.25 -5.49
C ILE A 66 -11.81 2.60 -4.96
N ASN A 67 -11.67 1.75 -3.94
CA ASN A 67 -12.78 1.19 -3.18
C ASN A 67 -12.80 1.79 -1.77
N ILE A 68 -13.73 2.71 -1.53
CA ILE A 68 -13.96 3.30 -0.20
C ILE A 68 -15.01 2.45 0.51
N THR A 69 -14.60 1.79 1.58
CA THR A 69 -15.48 0.92 2.39
C THR A 69 -16.05 1.65 3.59
N ASP A 70 -15.44 2.77 3.97
CA ASP A 70 -15.86 3.60 5.11
C ASP A 70 -16.03 5.03 4.62
N ILE A 71 -17.24 5.34 4.15
CA ILE A 71 -17.65 6.67 3.73
C ILE A 71 -18.39 7.30 4.89
N PHE A 72 -17.61 7.92 5.78
CA PHE A 72 -18.09 8.47 7.03
C PHE A 72 -18.84 7.40 7.84
N GLU A 73 -18.31 7.02 8.99
CA GLU A 73 -19.24 7.00 10.12
C GLU A 73 -19.93 8.36 10.01
N THR A 74 -21.21 8.39 9.60
CA THR A 74 -22.13 9.33 10.22
C THR A 74 -21.86 9.05 11.67
N GLU A 75 -20.93 9.84 12.21
CA GLU A 75 -20.70 10.11 13.60
C GLU A 75 -22.12 9.98 14.12
N ASP A 76 -22.42 8.89 14.86
CA ASP A 76 -23.78 8.60 15.28
C ASP A 76 -24.38 9.95 15.66
N ILE A 77 -25.57 10.29 15.15
CA ILE A 77 -26.28 11.49 15.59
C ILE A 77 -26.58 11.27 17.07
N SER A 78 -25.53 11.46 17.84
CA SER A 78 -25.31 11.45 19.26
C SER A 78 -25.08 12.91 19.51
N GLU A 79 -25.73 13.43 20.54
CA GLU A 79 -25.93 14.85 20.80
C GLU A 79 -24.64 15.70 20.91
N ASN A 80 -23.46 15.09 20.73
CA ASN A 80 -22.13 15.68 20.83
C ASN A 80 -21.46 16.00 19.47
N GLN A 81 -22.17 15.90 18.33
CA GLN A 81 -21.66 16.26 16.98
C GLN A 81 -21.00 17.64 16.88
N PHE A 82 -21.34 18.53 17.82
CA PHE A 82 -20.92 19.92 17.86
C PHE A 82 -19.89 20.21 18.95
N GLU A 83 -19.53 19.23 19.79
CA GLU A 83 -18.49 19.47 20.79
C GLU A 83 -17.14 19.67 20.09
N HIS A 84 -16.54 20.84 20.31
CA HIS A 84 -15.25 21.29 19.75
C HIS A 84 -15.23 21.64 18.24
N LYS A 85 -16.38 21.79 17.57
CA LYS A 85 -16.44 22.30 16.19
C LYS A 85 -16.85 23.79 16.17
N LYS A 86 -16.00 24.65 15.60
CA LYS A 86 -16.30 26.08 15.41
C LYS A 86 -16.79 26.31 13.98
N TYR A 87 -18.02 26.80 13.83
CA TYR A 87 -18.55 27.25 12.54
C TYR A 87 -18.07 28.66 12.25
N ILE A 88 -17.51 28.87 11.06
CA ILE A 88 -17.14 30.20 10.55
C ILE A 88 -18.21 30.58 9.53
N ILE A 89 -19.06 31.53 9.88
CA ILE A 89 -19.98 32.17 8.94
C ILE A 89 -19.24 33.38 8.36
N THR A 90 -19.07 33.40 7.04
CA THR A 90 -18.48 34.52 6.28
C THR A 90 -19.59 35.31 5.62
#